data_AF-A0A6G3QEK1-F1
#
_entry.id   AF-A0A6G3QEK1-F1
#
_cell.length_a   1.000
_cell.length_b   1.000
_cell.length_c   1.000
_cell.angle_alpha   90.00
_cell.angle_beta   90.00
_cell.angle_gamma   90.00
#
_symmetry.space_group_name_H-M   'P 1'
#
loop_
_entity.id
_entity.type
_entity.pdbx_description
1 polymer ?
#
loop_
_entity_poly.entity_id
_entity_poly.type
_entity_poly.pdbx_seq_one_letter_code
_entity_poly.pdbx_strand_id
1 'polypeptide(L)'
;MSTGLRITVTLSLHESDLPDGAKVVGDIYPADGTGSAHRGVLFPCGTSAPAARYEVDPGRYLVSATLPSGVVLSKDAEASEGRDTHVTLCTARSPYESHSWQYLMGNIEPYGAYHDDETIPVPRSRGSRSGVWTTGGVVPPGNAVWVGDPKPESWHFAPLLALTEGPSPEPIALDLARSAPHTVPSLDLGDATARLYRFGPHGPLDEQGTSTLQGPTGRRQFLVVSLTGAEYVVTLPAPWGNAQIEVLVNERQSPTGSTVSVAVRDSRVGPALGYMARGAFDTAAALVKDAEELLYAKMENPLAAVAGAYVLVGSELTERRHRWDAWLDHLRREFDWLSDGSLLWGMRHLRRAHTETELRAARDALVEAFDRGVPVFTLGLSRLIHGLSEFPDDPECVTRLDQARLLSYRVDMREPFVIVGLRGVPQ
;
A
#
# COMPACT_ATOMS: atom_id res chain seq x y z
N MET A 1 21.69 14.26 35.63
CA MET A 1 20.23 14.46 35.46
C MET A 1 19.84 13.88 34.10
N SER A 2 18.63 13.34 33.89
CA SER A 2 18.26 12.78 32.57
C SER A 2 18.01 13.92 31.58
N THR A 3 18.64 13.83 30.41
CA THR A 3 18.48 14.76 29.28
C THR A 3 17.71 14.02 28.19
N GLY A 4 16.76 14.69 27.54
CA GLY A 4 15.92 14.02 26.54
C GLY A 4 15.49 14.90 25.39
N LEU A 5 15.22 14.27 24.25
CA LEU A 5 14.52 14.88 23.12
C LEU A 5 13.08 14.39 23.10
N ARG A 6 12.13 15.31 22.99
CA ARG A 6 10.70 15.03 22.80
C ARG A 6 10.33 15.30 21.34
N ILE A 7 10.17 14.24 20.58
CA ILE A 7 10.06 14.29 19.12
C ILE A 7 8.62 14.01 18.67
N THR A 8 8.13 14.81 17.71
CA THR A 8 6.86 14.60 17.03
C THR A 8 6.95 15.06 15.57
N VAL A 9 6.12 14.46 14.72
CA VAL A 9 5.92 14.89 13.32
C VAL A 9 4.55 15.54 13.21
N THR A 10 4.51 16.82 12.87
CA THR A 10 3.25 17.53 12.68
C THR A 10 2.72 17.27 11.28
N LEU A 11 1.55 16.64 11.23
CA LEU A 11 0.73 16.43 10.05
C LEU A 11 -0.73 16.70 10.41
N SER A 12 -1.46 17.39 9.54
CA SER A 12 -2.90 17.69 9.69
C SER A 12 -3.79 16.47 9.46
N LEU A 13 -3.53 15.37 10.17
CA LEU A 13 -4.44 14.22 10.25
C LEU A 13 -5.66 14.63 11.07
N HIS A 14 -6.71 15.15 10.43
CA HIS A 14 -7.91 15.58 11.13
C HIS A 14 -9.07 14.61 10.90
N GLU A 15 -9.01 13.43 11.54
CA GLU A 15 -10.14 12.51 11.57
C GLU A 15 -10.19 11.75 12.90
N SER A 16 -11.39 11.53 13.41
CA SER A 16 -11.64 10.89 14.71
C SER A 16 -11.22 9.43 14.77
N ASP A 17 -10.96 8.79 13.63
CA ASP A 17 -10.63 7.38 13.49
C ASP A 17 -9.14 7.07 13.74
N LEU A 18 -8.27 8.09 13.82
CA LEU A 18 -6.84 7.95 14.14
C LEU A 18 -6.46 8.77 15.39
N PRO A 19 -7.08 8.52 16.56
CA PRO A 19 -6.90 9.34 17.76
C PRO A 19 -5.44 9.33 18.28
N ASP A 20 -4.72 8.23 18.05
CA ASP A 20 -3.31 8.09 18.43
C ASP A 20 -2.34 8.61 17.36
N GLY A 21 -2.86 9.11 16.24
CA GLY A 21 -2.10 9.48 15.05
C GLY A 21 -1.51 8.27 14.31
N ALA A 22 -0.59 8.55 13.40
CA ALA A 22 0.26 7.57 12.74
C ALA A 22 1.62 7.46 13.45
N LYS A 23 2.42 6.47 13.07
CA LYS A 23 3.85 6.43 13.40
C LYS A 23 4.66 6.43 12.12
N VAL A 24 5.80 7.10 12.18
CA VAL A 24 6.82 7.09 11.12
C VAL A 24 8.16 6.73 11.72
N VAL A 25 9.06 6.23 10.89
CA VAL A 25 10.41 5.86 11.34
C VAL A 25 11.36 7.04 11.17
N GLY A 26 12.20 7.25 12.18
CA GLY A 26 13.23 8.25 12.16
C GLY A 26 14.47 7.85 12.92
N ASP A 27 15.43 8.76 12.89
CA ASP A 27 16.76 8.60 13.44
C ASP A 27 17.16 9.88 14.19
N ILE A 28 18.02 9.70 15.19
CA ILE A 28 18.60 10.75 16.01
C ILE A 28 20.11 10.54 16.00
N TYR A 29 20.83 11.47 15.38
CA TYR A 29 22.29 11.38 15.22
C TYR A 29 22.98 12.52 15.98
N PRO A 30 24.02 12.25 16.80
CA PRO A 30 24.87 13.31 17.33
C PRO A 30 25.62 13.99 16.18
N ALA A 31 25.55 15.32 16.11
CA ALA A 31 26.09 16.10 14.99
C ALA A 31 27.63 16.12 14.97
N ASP A 32 28.26 15.96 16.13
CA ASP A 32 29.71 15.87 16.32
C ASP A 32 30.22 14.42 16.34
N GLY A 33 29.33 13.44 16.20
CA GLY A 33 29.66 12.01 16.29
C GLY A 33 29.94 11.53 17.72
N THR A 34 29.82 12.39 18.73
CA THR A 34 30.01 12.05 20.14
C THR A 34 28.67 12.03 20.85
N GLY A 35 28.17 10.85 21.21
CA GLY A 35 26.94 10.68 21.99
C GLY A 35 26.10 9.50 21.53
N SER A 36 25.00 9.28 22.26
CA SER A 36 24.05 8.20 21.98
C SER A 36 23.23 8.48 20.71
N ALA A 37 23.33 7.61 19.71
CA ALA A 37 22.51 7.65 18.50
C ALA A 37 21.32 6.69 18.63
N HIS A 38 20.15 7.10 18.13
CA HIS A 38 18.96 6.25 18.05
C HIS A 38 18.62 6.04 16.58
N ARG A 39 18.54 4.80 16.12
CA ARG A 39 18.23 4.48 14.73
C ARG A 39 16.95 3.67 14.62
N GLY A 40 16.17 3.93 13.58
CA GLY A 40 14.92 3.20 13.33
C GLY A 40 13.90 3.35 14.45
N VAL A 41 13.87 4.51 15.12
CA VAL A 41 12.92 4.78 16.21
C VAL A 41 11.61 5.36 15.67
N LEU A 42 10.52 5.18 16.43
CA LEU A 42 9.17 5.54 15.98
C LEU A 42 8.76 6.92 16.46
N PHE A 43 8.64 7.87 15.54
CA PHE A 43 8.08 9.18 15.85
C PHE A 43 6.55 9.18 15.68
N PRO A 44 5.82 9.70 16.68
CA PRO A 44 4.39 9.92 16.56
C PRO A 44 4.14 11.02 15.52
N CYS A 45 3.13 10.81 14.69
CA CYS A 45 2.79 11.67 13.57
C CYS A 45 1.30 12.05 13.64
N GLY A 46 1.00 13.35 13.69
CA GLY A 46 -0.37 13.85 13.74
C GLY A 46 -0.47 15.21 14.43
N THR A 47 -1.68 15.78 14.46
CA THR A 47 -1.90 17.10 15.06
C THR A 47 -1.92 17.04 16.60
N SER A 48 -2.46 15.95 17.15
CA SER A 48 -2.62 15.75 18.60
C SER A 48 -1.73 14.63 19.16
N ALA A 49 -0.83 14.07 18.35
CA ALA A 49 -0.03 12.92 18.74
C ALA A 49 1.01 13.31 19.82
N PRO A 50 1.05 12.62 20.98
CA PRO A 50 1.95 12.99 22.07
C PRO A 50 3.40 12.73 21.69
N ALA A 51 4.28 13.72 21.86
CA ALA A 51 5.69 13.60 21.51
C ALA A 51 6.39 12.45 22.28
N ALA A 52 7.13 11.61 21.54
CA ALA A 52 7.90 10.51 22.09
C ALA A 52 9.21 11.02 22.70
N ARG A 53 9.60 10.49 23.87
CA ARG A 53 10.81 10.91 24.58
C ARG A 53 11.95 9.92 24.34
N TYR A 54 13.12 10.43 23.98
CA TYR A 54 14.36 9.68 23.81
C TYR A 54 15.44 10.26 24.70
N GLU A 55 16.11 9.41 25.47
CA GLU A 55 17.24 9.84 26.31
C GLU A 55 18.50 10.01 25.45
N VAL A 56 19.16 11.15 25.61
CA VAL A 56 20.38 11.49 24.87
C VAL A 56 21.37 12.20 25.80
N ASP A 57 22.64 12.21 25.41
CA ASP A 57 23.65 13.00 26.09
C ASP A 57 23.44 14.50 25.78
N PRO A 58 23.91 15.43 26.64
CA PRO A 58 23.92 16.84 26.27
C PRO A 58 24.79 17.07 25.02
N GLY A 59 24.29 17.81 24.04
CA GLY A 59 24.99 18.00 22.75
C GLY A 59 24.08 18.44 21.61
N ARG A 60 24.65 18.53 20.40
CA ARG A 60 23.92 18.86 19.17
C ARG A 60 23.53 17.59 18.42
N TYR A 61 22.29 17.55 17.93
CA TYR A 61 21.71 16.40 17.25
C TYR A 61 21.06 16.79 15.93
N LEU A 62 21.16 15.92 14.94
CA LEU A 62 20.31 15.92 13.74
C LEU A 62 19.21 14.89 13.95
N VAL A 63 17.96 15.35 13.95
CA VAL A 63 16.77 14.48 14.00
C VAL A 63 16.21 14.38 12.59
N SER A 64 16.05 13.17 12.07
CA SER A 64 15.48 12.93 10.73
C SER A 64 14.35 11.91 10.76
N ALA A 65 13.35 12.08 9.92
CA ALA A 65 12.27 11.11 9.72
C ALA A 65 12.02 10.89 8.24
N THR A 66 11.87 9.64 7.83
CA THR A 66 11.47 9.29 6.46
C THR A 66 9.99 8.96 6.48
N LEU A 67 9.15 9.68 5.75
CA LEU A 67 7.71 9.39 5.66
C LEU A 67 7.46 8.16 4.77
N PRO A 68 6.28 7.52 4.83
CA PRO A 68 5.89 6.47 3.88
C PRO A 68 5.92 6.96 2.43
N SER A 69 5.64 8.24 2.21
CA SER A 69 5.84 8.96 0.95
C SER A 69 7.32 9.13 0.53
N GLY A 70 8.28 8.63 1.32
CA GLY A 70 9.73 8.75 1.16
C GLY A 70 10.28 10.16 1.25
N VAL A 71 9.44 11.15 1.55
CA VAL A 71 9.89 12.48 1.92
C VAL A 71 10.71 12.37 3.21
N VAL A 72 11.90 12.95 3.20
CA VAL A 72 12.75 13.02 4.39
C VAL A 72 12.58 14.39 5.03
N LEU A 73 12.22 14.39 6.32
CA LEU A 73 12.18 15.57 7.17
C LEU A 73 13.44 15.57 8.03
N SER A 74 14.03 16.72 8.29
CA SER A 74 15.16 16.85 9.20
C SER A 74 15.15 18.16 9.97
N LYS A 75 15.71 18.14 11.18
CA LYS A 75 15.85 19.32 12.04
C LYS A 75 17.00 19.16 13.02
N ASP A 76 17.78 20.23 13.17
CA ASP A 76 18.80 20.32 14.21
C ASP A 76 18.16 20.57 15.58
N ALA A 77 18.72 19.95 16.62
CA ALA A 77 18.31 20.10 18.00
C ALA A 77 19.54 20.21 18.92
N GLU A 78 19.39 20.90 20.04
CA GLU A 78 20.42 21.01 21.07
C GLU A 78 19.85 20.49 22.39
N ALA A 79 20.42 19.40 22.90
CA ALA A 79 20.04 18.78 24.15
C ALA A 79 20.85 19.39 25.29
N SER A 80 20.16 20.01 26.27
CA SER A 80 20.78 20.62 27.45
C SER A 80 20.68 19.72 28.67
N GLU A 81 21.71 19.71 29.52
CA GLU A 81 21.74 18.86 30.70
C GLU A 81 20.51 19.01 31.61
N GLY A 82 19.85 17.89 31.91
CA GLY A 82 18.70 17.84 32.82
C GLY A 82 17.43 18.47 32.25
N ARG A 83 17.34 18.71 30.94
CA ARG A 83 16.17 19.29 30.28
C ARG A 83 15.68 18.41 29.13
N ASP A 84 14.36 18.40 28.95
CA ASP A 84 13.71 17.86 27.77
C ASP A 84 13.61 18.95 26.70
N THR A 85 14.13 18.69 25.50
CA THR A 85 14.06 19.61 24.35
C THR A 85 13.03 19.12 23.34
N HIS A 86 12.06 19.96 22.98
CA HIS A 86 11.04 19.61 22.00
C HIS A 86 11.54 19.79 20.56
N VAL A 87 11.39 18.74 19.76
CA VAL A 87 11.73 18.72 18.34
C VAL A 87 10.48 18.37 17.54
N THR A 88 9.98 19.36 16.81
CA THR A 88 8.85 19.19 15.89
C THR A 88 9.37 19.19 14.46
N LEU A 89 9.15 18.09 13.75
CA LEU A 89 9.34 17.98 12.30
C LEU A 89 8.04 18.36 11.61
N CYS A 90 8.08 19.34 10.72
CA CYS A 90 6.88 19.83 10.03
C CYS A 90 6.81 19.27 8.62
N THR A 91 5.70 18.62 8.26
CA THR A 91 5.42 18.30 6.86
C THR A 91 4.96 19.54 6.09
N ALA A 92 5.01 19.48 4.76
CA ALA A 92 4.19 20.39 3.98
C ALA A 92 2.70 20.06 4.21
N ARG A 93 1.81 21.01 3.89
CA ARG A 93 0.37 20.82 4.03
C ARG A 93 -0.14 19.90 2.92
N SER A 94 -1.11 19.05 3.26
CA SER A 94 -1.94 18.38 2.26
C SER A 94 -2.79 19.42 1.51
N PRO A 95 -3.14 19.22 0.23
CA PRO A 95 -4.04 20.10 -0.52
C PRO A 95 -5.40 20.22 0.16
N TYR A 96 -5.88 19.08 0.69
CA TYR A 96 -7.13 18.95 1.44
C TYR A 96 -6.86 18.27 2.77
N GLU A 97 -7.52 18.74 3.83
CA GLU A 97 -7.36 18.17 5.18
C GLU A 97 -7.77 16.69 5.24
N SER A 98 -8.88 16.35 4.58
CA SER A 98 -9.39 14.99 4.34
C SER A 98 -8.43 14.07 3.59
N HIS A 99 -7.46 14.63 2.85
CA HIS A 99 -6.48 13.88 2.06
C HIS A 99 -5.15 13.71 2.79
N SER A 100 -5.02 14.17 4.04
CA SER A 100 -3.76 14.14 4.76
C SER A 100 -3.19 12.72 4.94
N TRP A 101 -4.04 11.69 4.99
CA TRP A 101 -3.58 10.30 5.00
C TRP A 101 -2.98 9.89 3.64
N GLN A 102 -3.65 10.22 2.54
CA GLN A 102 -3.14 10.02 1.18
C GLN A 102 -1.81 10.77 0.97
N TYR A 103 -1.71 12.00 1.50
CA TYR A 103 -0.48 12.78 1.46
C TYR A 103 0.65 12.12 2.25
N LEU A 104 0.38 11.58 3.44
CA LEU A 104 1.35 10.82 4.22
C LEU A 104 1.88 9.61 3.45
N MET A 105 1.01 8.92 2.71
CA MET A 105 1.37 7.79 1.85
C MET A 105 2.11 8.22 0.57
N GLY A 106 2.01 9.50 0.19
CA GLY A 106 2.65 10.06 -1.01
C GLY A 106 1.80 9.93 -2.27
N ASN A 107 0.49 9.73 -2.09
CA ASN A 107 -0.47 9.52 -3.18
C ASN A 107 -0.99 10.84 -3.78
N ILE A 108 -0.77 11.95 -3.07
CA ILE A 108 -1.10 13.31 -3.51
C ILE A 108 0.05 14.27 -3.17
N GLU A 109 0.28 15.26 -4.04
CA GLU A 109 1.28 16.29 -3.83
C GLU A 109 0.99 17.18 -2.63
N PRO A 110 1.99 17.88 -2.08
CA PRO A 110 1.74 18.94 -1.11
C PRO A 110 0.95 20.09 -1.73
N TYR A 111 0.24 20.84 -0.87
CA TYR A 111 -0.63 21.97 -1.21
C TYR A 111 -0.03 22.94 -2.23
N GLY A 112 1.26 23.29 -2.09
CA GLY A 112 1.89 24.26 -2.99
C GLY A 112 2.25 23.73 -4.38
N ALA A 113 2.33 22.40 -4.57
CA ALA A 113 2.62 21.79 -5.88
C ALA A 113 1.34 21.27 -6.57
N TYR A 114 0.37 20.81 -5.77
CA TYR A 114 -1.04 20.98 -6.11
C TYR A 114 -1.32 22.49 -6.24
N HIS A 115 -2.47 23.03 -6.62
CA HIS A 115 -2.75 24.49 -6.73
C HIS A 115 -1.81 25.44 -7.52
N ASP A 116 -0.57 25.08 -7.85
CA ASP A 116 0.33 25.87 -8.68
C ASP A 116 0.39 25.24 -10.08
N ASP A 117 -0.23 25.92 -11.04
CA ASP A 117 -0.35 25.49 -12.43
C ASP A 117 1.01 25.54 -13.16
N GLU A 118 1.97 26.34 -12.69
CA GLU A 118 3.33 26.41 -13.24
C GLU A 118 4.20 25.24 -12.76
N THR A 119 3.85 24.64 -11.62
CA THR A 119 4.60 23.51 -11.04
C THR A 119 4.06 22.14 -11.40
N ILE A 120 3.03 22.03 -12.26
CA ILE A 120 2.55 20.74 -12.77
C ILE A 120 3.76 20.04 -13.40
N PRO A 121 4.36 19.05 -12.74
CA PRO A 121 5.69 18.66 -13.14
C PRO A 121 5.52 17.77 -14.37
N VAL A 122 6.07 18.24 -15.49
CA VAL A 122 5.97 17.54 -16.77
C VAL A 122 6.58 16.15 -16.59
N PRO A 123 5.86 15.06 -16.91
CA PRO A 123 6.40 13.72 -16.83
C PRO A 123 7.72 13.62 -17.59
N ARG A 124 8.83 13.44 -16.87
CA ARG A 124 10.18 13.45 -17.47
C ARG A 124 10.49 12.18 -18.29
N SER A 125 9.60 11.19 -18.29
CA SER A 125 9.81 9.95 -19.03
C SER A 125 8.55 9.53 -19.80
N ARG A 126 8.73 9.07 -21.04
CA ARG A 126 7.68 8.38 -21.82
C ARG A 126 7.24 7.04 -21.19
N GLY A 127 8.01 6.53 -20.20
CA GLY A 127 7.70 5.32 -19.44
C GLY A 127 6.77 5.59 -18.24
N SER A 128 6.67 6.84 -17.79
CA SER A 128 5.58 7.30 -16.94
C SER A 128 4.35 7.30 -17.83
N ARG A 129 3.54 6.24 -17.77
CA ARG A 129 2.27 6.11 -18.50
C ARG A 129 1.20 7.01 -17.90
N SER A 130 1.55 8.27 -17.68
CA SER A 130 0.66 9.40 -17.50
C SER A 130 -0.02 9.62 -18.85
N GLY A 131 -1.26 9.17 -19.00
CA GLY A 131 -2.02 9.34 -20.23
C GLY A 131 -1.99 10.80 -20.66
N VAL A 132 -1.49 11.07 -21.86
CA VAL A 132 -1.38 12.44 -22.40
C VAL A 132 -2.75 13.11 -22.35
N TRP A 133 -2.95 14.03 -21.42
CA TRP A 133 -4.08 14.95 -21.48
C TRP A 133 -3.73 16.09 -22.43
N THR A 134 -4.65 16.34 -23.35
CA THR A 134 -4.75 17.63 -24.02
C THR A 134 -5.28 18.62 -22.99
N THR A 135 -4.48 19.64 -22.69
CA THR A 135 -4.87 20.74 -21.81
C THR A 135 -6.08 21.47 -22.42
N GLY A 136 -7.27 21.34 -21.82
CA GLY A 136 -8.42 22.18 -22.20
C GLY A 136 -9.83 21.65 -21.98
N GLY A 137 -10.05 20.41 -21.53
CA GLY A 137 -11.40 19.89 -21.29
C GLY A 137 -11.74 19.75 -19.81
N VAL A 138 -12.77 20.44 -19.33
CA VAL A 138 -13.46 20.06 -18.09
C VAL A 138 -14.20 18.76 -18.41
N VAL A 139 -13.67 17.66 -17.91
CA VAL A 139 -14.12 16.29 -18.19
C VAL A 139 -15.25 15.90 -17.24
N PRO A 140 -16.30 15.18 -17.73
CA PRO A 140 -17.34 14.64 -16.87
C PRO A 140 -16.77 13.66 -15.84
N PRO A 141 -17.40 13.52 -14.66
CA PRO A 141 -16.77 12.90 -13.51
C PRO A 141 -16.39 11.45 -13.73
N GLY A 142 -15.23 11.06 -13.18
CA GLY A 142 -14.84 9.67 -13.05
C GLY A 142 -15.87 8.91 -12.22
N ASN A 143 -16.50 7.90 -12.80
CA ASN A 143 -17.48 7.07 -12.12
C ASN A 143 -16.78 5.91 -11.42
N ALA A 144 -17.22 5.59 -10.21
CA ALA A 144 -16.73 4.43 -9.46
C ALA A 144 -17.86 3.43 -9.24
N VAL A 145 -17.57 2.15 -9.47
CA VAL A 145 -18.52 1.04 -9.29
C VAL A 145 -17.88 -0.01 -8.40
N TRP A 146 -18.49 -0.23 -7.24
CA TRP A 146 -18.07 -1.23 -6.27
C TRP A 146 -18.62 -2.61 -6.63
N VAL A 147 -17.73 -3.59 -6.64
CA VAL A 147 -18.02 -5.02 -6.79
C VAL A 147 -17.75 -5.69 -5.46
N GLY A 148 -18.79 -5.81 -4.63
CA GLY A 148 -18.71 -6.39 -3.29
C GLY A 148 -18.60 -7.91 -3.28
N ASP A 149 -19.22 -8.60 -4.22
CA ASP A 149 -19.19 -10.06 -4.36
C ASP A 149 -18.81 -10.45 -5.80
N PRO A 150 -17.50 -10.59 -6.08
CA PRO A 150 -17.00 -10.98 -7.39
C PRO A 150 -17.15 -12.49 -7.66
N LYS A 151 -17.15 -12.86 -8.95
CA LYS A 151 -17.05 -14.25 -9.40
C LYS A 151 -15.69 -14.83 -9.00
N PRO A 152 -15.56 -16.11 -8.58
CA PRO A 152 -14.28 -16.67 -8.15
C PRO A 152 -13.18 -16.55 -9.19
N GLU A 153 -13.51 -16.75 -10.46
CA GLU A 153 -12.59 -16.68 -11.58
C GLU A 153 -12.12 -15.24 -11.90
N SER A 154 -12.87 -14.22 -11.49
CA SER A 154 -12.65 -12.83 -11.91
C SER A 154 -11.31 -12.23 -11.49
N TRP A 155 -10.63 -12.83 -10.49
CA TRP A 155 -9.33 -12.39 -10.00
C TRP A 155 -8.18 -13.28 -10.44
N HIS A 156 -8.41 -14.20 -11.38
CA HIS A 156 -7.34 -14.99 -11.99
C HIS A 156 -6.65 -14.21 -13.11
N PHE A 157 -5.43 -14.63 -13.47
CA PHE A 157 -4.63 -13.96 -14.49
C PHE A 157 -5.34 -13.90 -15.85
N ALA A 158 -5.91 -15.02 -16.33
CA ALA A 158 -6.53 -15.07 -17.65
C ALA A 158 -7.75 -14.14 -17.79
N PRO A 159 -8.74 -14.13 -16.86
CA PRO A 159 -9.85 -13.18 -16.93
C PRO A 159 -9.41 -11.71 -16.83
N LEU A 160 -8.49 -11.38 -15.93
CA LEU A 160 -7.97 -10.01 -15.83
C LEU A 160 -7.18 -9.58 -17.07
N LEU A 161 -6.41 -10.48 -17.69
CA LEU A 161 -5.73 -10.21 -18.95
C LEU A 161 -6.72 -9.97 -20.09
N ALA A 162 -7.79 -10.76 -20.17
CA ALA A 162 -8.83 -10.59 -21.19
C ALA A 162 -9.47 -9.19 -21.13
N LEU A 163 -9.70 -8.65 -19.93
CA LEU A 163 -10.17 -7.27 -19.74
C LEU A 163 -9.20 -6.19 -20.26
N THR A 164 -7.93 -6.53 -20.52
CA THR A 164 -6.92 -5.59 -21.01
C THR A 164 -6.77 -5.59 -22.54
N GLU A 165 -7.37 -6.54 -23.25
CA GLU A 165 -7.16 -6.76 -24.68
C GLU A 165 -7.91 -5.76 -25.57
N GLY A 166 -9.03 -5.21 -25.10
CA GLY A 166 -9.81 -4.20 -25.82
C GLY A 166 -11.01 -3.71 -25.03
N PRO A 167 -11.78 -2.75 -25.58
CA PRO A 167 -13.01 -2.29 -24.94
C PRO A 167 -14.01 -3.44 -24.82
N SER A 168 -14.54 -3.68 -23.62
CA SER A 168 -15.66 -4.61 -23.42
C SER A 168 -16.95 -3.92 -23.87
N PRO A 169 -17.86 -4.61 -24.60
CA PRO A 169 -19.18 -4.09 -24.89
C PRO A 169 -20.06 -4.00 -23.61
N GLU A 170 -19.73 -4.77 -22.58
CA GLU A 170 -20.41 -4.75 -21.29
C GLU A 170 -19.63 -3.95 -20.25
N PRO A 171 -20.31 -3.29 -19.30
CA PRO A 171 -19.66 -2.68 -18.16
C PRO A 171 -18.78 -3.69 -17.40
N ILE A 172 -17.50 -3.37 -17.23
CA ILE A 172 -16.49 -4.24 -16.62
C ILE A 172 -16.89 -4.73 -15.23
N ALA A 173 -17.61 -3.90 -14.48
CA ALA A 173 -18.14 -4.30 -13.18
C ALA A 173 -19.07 -5.53 -13.27
N LEU A 174 -19.86 -5.68 -14.34
CA LEU A 174 -20.72 -6.85 -14.56
C LEU A 174 -19.92 -8.11 -14.95
N ASP A 175 -18.81 -7.93 -15.67
CA ASP A 175 -17.90 -9.04 -15.99
C ASP A 175 -17.28 -9.64 -14.71
N LEU A 176 -16.93 -8.77 -13.75
CA LEU A 176 -16.34 -9.18 -12.46
C LEU A 176 -17.38 -9.70 -11.45
N ALA A 177 -18.59 -9.13 -11.46
CA ALA A 177 -19.57 -9.27 -10.39
C ALA A 177 -20.37 -10.58 -10.43
N ARG A 178 -20.49 -11.26 -9.29
CA ARG A 178 -21.48 -12.33 -9.09
C ARG A 178 -22.82 -11.75 -8.64
N SER A 179 -22.78 -10.77 -7.72
CA SER A 179 -23.94 -10.02 -7.24
C SER A 179 -23.98 -8.62 -7.86
N ALA A 180 -25.15 -7.99 -7.96
CA ALA A 180 -25.30 -6.69 -8.62
C ALA A 180 -24.26 -5.65 -8.12
N PRO A 181 -23.46 -5.05 -9.00
CA PRO A 181 -22.49 -4.03 -8.62
C PRO A 181 -23.20 -2.70 -8.29
N HIS A 182 -22.52 -1.84 -7.51
CA HIS A 182 -23.12 -0.59 -7.02
C HIS A 182 -22.28 0.63 -7.40
N THR A 183 -22.91 1.65 -7.96
CA THR A 183 -22.26 2.95 -8.16
C THR A 183 -21.97 3.59 -6.80
N VAL A 184 -20.75 4.09 -6.64
CA VAL A 184 -20.30 4.76 -5.42
C VAL A 184 -20.07 6.24 -5.74
N PRO A 185 -20.77 7.18 -5.09
CA PRO A 185 -20.48 8.60 -5.25
C PRO A 185 -19.13 8.93 -4.60
N SER A 186 -18.39 9.86 -5.20
CA SER A 186 -17.23 10.44 -4.52
C SER A 186 -17.68 11.27 -3.32
N LEU A 187 -16.87 11.29 -2.27
CA LEU A 187 -17.09 12.14 -1.10
C LEU A 187 -16.82 13.61 -1.45
N ASP A 188 -17.56 14.55 -0.87
CA ASP A 188 -17.35 16.01 -1.04
C ASP A 188 -16.21 16.50 -0.14
N LEU A 189 -15.08 15.79 -0.21
CA LEU A 189 -13.90 15.98 0.63
C LEU A 189 -12.70 16.49 -0.16
N GLY A 190 -12.84 16.81 -1.44
CA GLY A 190 -11.75 17.27 -2.31
C GLY A 190 -12.29 18.15 -3.44
N ASP A 191 -11.60 18.19 -4.57
CA ASP A 191 -12.12 18.80 -5.79
C ASP A 191 -12.47 17.73 -6.85
N ALA A 192 -12.95 18.19 -8.00
CA ALA A 192 -13.28 17.31 -9.12
C ALA A 192 -12.06 16.56 -9.69
N THR A 193 -10.84 16.93 -9.35
CA THR A 193 -9.60 16.31 -9.84
C THR A 193 -8.92 15.40 -8.82
N ALA A 194 -9.28 15.49 -7.53
CA ALA A 194 -8.86 14.59 -6.45
C ALA A 194 -10.09 14.07 -5.70
N ARG A 195 -10.68 12.98 -6.22
CA ARG A 195 -11.87 12.35 -5.63
C ARG A 195 -11.46 11.28 -4.63
N LEU A 196 -12.09 11.29 -3.47
CA LEU A 196 -11.87 10.31 -2.41
C LEU A 196 -13.09 9.40 -2.27
N TYR A 197 -12.83 8.10 -2.14
CA TYR A 197 -13.82 7.08 -1.83
C TYR A 197 -13.40 6.34 -0.56
N ARG A 198 -14.35 5.97 0.30
CA ARG A 198 -14.08 5.23 1.54
C ARG A 198 -14.83 3.92 1.59
N PHE A 199 -14.19 2.90 2.15
CA PHE A 199 -14.76 1.58 2.35
C PHE A 199 -14.46 1.08 3.75
N GLY A 200 -15.45 0.47 4.38
CA GLY A 200 -15.32 -0.23 5.64
C GLY A 200 -15.43 -1.74 5.46
N PRO A 201 -15.71 -2.49 6.55
CA PRO A 201 -15.80 -3.95 6.52
C PRO A 201 -16.94 -4.46 5.63
N HIS A 202 -17.97 -3.63 5.44
CA HIS A 202 -19.23 -4.00 4.77
C HIS A 202 -19.46 -3.26 3.45
N GLY A 203 -18.45 -2.57 2.92
CA GLY A 203 -18.55 -1.84 1.65
C GLY A 203 -18.40 -0.32 1.81
N PRO A 204 -18.98 0.48 0.90
CA PRO A 204 -18.75 1.92 0.82
C PRO A 204 -19.24 2.69 2.04
N LEU A 205 -18.50 3.74 2.42
CA LEU A 205 -18.81 4.65 3.52
C LEU A 205 -19.12 6.06 3.01
N ASP A 206 -19.92 6.80 3.76
CA ASP A 206 -20.10 8.25 3.58
C ASP A 206 -18.97 9.05 4.27
N GLU A 207 -19.09 10.37 4.25
CA GLU A 207 -18.14 11.31 4.83
C GLU A 207 -18.00 11.14 6.35
N GLN A 208 -19.06 10.67 7.01
CA GLN A 208 -19.09 10.41 8.44
C GLN A 208 -18.57 9.01 8.79
N GLY A 209 -18.16 8.21 7.79
CA GLY A 209 -17.70 6.84 7.98
C GLY A 209 -18.82 5.83 8.20
N THR A 210 -20.07 6.20 7.89
CA THR A 210 -21.23 5.31 8.00
C THR A 210 -21.39 4.51 6.72
N SER A 211 -21.70 3.22 6.85
CA SER A 211 -21.97 2.36 5.71
C SER A 211 -23.19 2.87 4.94
N THR A 212 -22.99 3.16 3.65
CA THR A 212 -24.05 3.67 2.76
C THR A 212 -24.86 2.55 2.11
N LEU A 213 -24.29 1.34 2.08
CA LEU A 213 -24.86 0.17 1.44
C LEU A 213 -24.52 -1.07 2.27
N GLN A 214 -25.51 -1.95 2.44
CA GLN A 214 -25.30 -3.32 2.91
C GLN A 214 -25.59 -4.28 1.76
N GLY A 215 -24.57 -5.02 1.35
CA GLY A 215 -24.66 -6.00 0.28
C GLY A 215 -23.83 -7.25 0.61
N PRO A 216 -23.96 -8.32 -0.17
CA PRO A 216 -23.09 -9.48 -0.02
C PRO A 216 -21.64 -9.05 -0.25
N THR A 217 -20.77 -9.38 0.70
CA THR A 217 -19.33 -9.20 0.59
C THR A 217 -18.67 -10.55 0.34
N GLY A 218 -17.99 -10.68 -0.78
CA GLY A 218 -17.13 -11.80 -1.09
C GLY A 218 -15.80 -11.73 -0.34
N ARG A 219 -14.96 -12.74 -0.56
CA ARG A 219 -13.59 -12.82 -0.02
C ARG A 219 -12.65 -11.78 -0.62
N ARG A 220 -12.95 -11.33 -1.84
CA ARG A 220 -12.31 -10.21 -2.52
C ARG A 220 -13.35 -9.17 -2.88
N GLN A 221 -12.92 -7.92 -2.99
CA GLN A 221 -13.75 -6.81 -3.42
C GLN A 221 -12.96 -5.97 -4.41
N PHE A 222 -13.67 -5.36 -5.36
CA PHE A 222 -13.07 -4.47 -6.36
C PHE A 222 -13.77 -3.13 -6.39
N LEU A 223 -13.02 -2.11 -6.80
CA LEU A 223 -13.58 -0.87 -7.31
C LEU A 223 -13.19 -0.74 -8.78
N VAL A 224 -14.18 -0.63 -9.65
CA VAL A 224 -13.97 -0.27 -11.05
C VAL A 224 -14.04 1.25 -11.13
N VAL A 225 -12.95 1.89 -11.55
CA VAL A 225 -12.87 3.34 -11.72
C VAL A 225 -12.79 3.64 -13.21
N SER A 226 -13.80 4.34 -13.74
CA SER A 226 -13.85 4.74 -15.14
C SER A 226 -13.51 6.23 -15.24
N LEU A 227 -12.41 6.53 -15.93
CA LEU A 227 -11.93 7.88 -16.26
C LEU A 227 -12.01 8.12 -17.77
N THR A 228 -11.82 9.36 -18.19
CA THR A 228 -11.76 9.65 -19.64
C THR A 228 -10.57 8.94 -20.28
N GLY A 229 -10.87 7.99 -21.16
CA GLY A 229 -9.87 7.23 -21.91
C GLY A 229 -9.12 6.17 -21.09
N ALA A 230 -9.55 5.85 -19.88
CA ALA A 230 -8.95 4.80 -19.06
C ALA A 230 -9.94 4.19 -18.08
N GLU A 231 -9.83 2.89 -17.83
CA GLU A 231 -10.56 2.22 -16.75
C GLU A 231 -9.57 1.45 -15.89
N TYR A 232 -9.89 1.30 -14.61
CA TYR A 232 -9.03 0.64 -13.65
C TYR A 232 -9.84 -0.37 -12.84
N VAL A 233 -9.28 -1.57 -12.63
CA VAL A 233 -9.76 -2.52 -11.64
C VAL A 233 -8.85 -2.41 -10.42
N VAL A 234 -9.41 -1.87 -9.34
CA VAL A 234 -8.71 -1.64 -8.08
C VAL A 234 -9.03 -2.80 -7.14
N THR A 235 -8.02 -3.55 -6.71
CA THR A 235 -8.19 -4.55 -5.65
C THR A 235 -8.35 -3.84 -4.32
N LEU A 236 -9.52 -3.97 -3.68
CA LEU A 236 -9.77 -3.38 -2.38
C LEU A 236 -9.25 -4.32 -1.28
N PRO A 237 -8.45 -3.83 -0.32
CA PRO A 237 -8.03 -4.61 0.84
C PRO A 237 -9.15 -4.74 1.88
N ALA A 238 -10.35 -5.16 1.46
CA ALA A 238 -11.55 -5.20 2.28
C ALA A 238 -12.06 -6.64 2.48
N PRO A 239 -12.44 -7.04 3.70
CA PRO A 239 -12.37 -6.25 4.94
C PRO A 239 -10.95 -6.18 5.52
N TRP A 240 -10.64 -5.10 6.26
CA TRP A 240 -9.39 -4.94 7.01
C TRP A 240 -9.66 -4.76 8.52
N GLY A 241 -10.28 -5.76 9.15
CA GLY A 241 -10.79 -5.60 10.52
C GLY A 241 -11.77 -4.43 10.57
N ASN A 242 -11.54 -3.45 11.43
CA ASN A 242 -12.36 -2.23 11.54
C ASN A 242 -11.74 -1.00 10.86
N ALA A 243 -10.59 -1.15 10.18
CA ALA A 243 -9.94 -0.02 9.52
C ALA A 243 -10.73 0.42 8.29
N GLN A 244 -10.70 1.72 8.02
CA GLN A 244 -11.21 2.28 6.77
C GLN A 244 -10.17 2.13 5.66
N ILE A 245 -10.66 2.01 4.43
CA ILE A 245 -9.86 1.94 3.22
C ILE A 245 -10.22 3.18 2.40
N GLU A 246 -9.21 3.90 1.96
CA GLU A 246 -9.38 5.04 1.08
C GLU A 246 -8.87 4.71 -0.31
N VAL A 247 -9.68 5.04 -1.31
CA VAL A 247 -9.26 5.06 -2.71
C VAL A 247 -9.26 6.51 -3.18
N LEU A 248 -8.08 7.01 -3.53
CA LEU A 248 -7.92 8.33 -4.14
C LEU A 248 -7.83 8.16 -5.65
N VAL A 249 -8.69 8.89 -6.37
CA VAL A 249 -8.66 9.04 -7.81
C VAL A 249 -8.19 10.45 -8.14
N ASN A 250 -6.93 10.56 -8.55
CA ASN A 250 -6.23 11.81 -8.84
C ASN A 250 -6.06 11.99 -10.36
N GLU A 251 -6.92 12.79 -10.97
CA GLU A 251 -6.89 13.12 -12.40
C GLU A 251 -5.77 14.11 -12.77
N ARG A 252 -5.18 14.80 -11.79
CA ARG A 252 -4.14 15.83 -12.04
C ARG A 252 -2.80 15.25 -12.54
N GLN A 253 -2.68 13.92 -12.61
CA GLN A 253 -1.47 13.19 -13.03
C GLN A 253 -0.19 13.77 -12.44
N SER A 254 0.06 13.41 -11.19
CA SER A 254 1.36 13.64 -10.57
C SER A 254 2.45 12.82 -11.28
N PRO A 255 3.64 13.37 -11.56
CA PRO A 255 4.78 12.58 -12.03
C PRO A 255 5.29 11.62 -10.95
N THR A 256 4.90 11.81 -9.69
CA THR A 256 5.27 10.94 -8.57
C THR A 256 4.11 10.08 -8.07
N GLY A 257 2.87 10.54 -8.20
CA GLY A 257 1.66 9.82 -7.76
C GLY A 257 1.04 8.92 -8.84
N SER A 258 0.11 8.08 -8.40
CA SER A 258 -0.69 7.19 -9.26
C SER A 258 -2.04 7.83 -9.53
N THR A 259 -2.61 7.60 -10.71
CA THR A 259 -3.97 8.10 -11.04
C THR A 259 -5.01 7.54 -10.10
N VAL A 260 -4.85 6.28 -9.69
CA VAL A 260 -5.65 5.66 -8.64
C VAL A 260 -4.70 5.11 -7.61
N SER A 261 -5.00 5.34 -6.33
CA SER A 261 -4.18 4.87 -5.23
C SER A 261 -5.04 4.38 -4.07
N VAL A 262 -4.50 3.44 -3.29
CA VAL A 262 -5.25 2.79 -2.21
C VAL A 262 -4.44 2.86 -0.91
N ALA A 263 -5.07 3.36 0.15
CA ALA A 263 -4.48 3.43 1.47
C ALA A 263 -5.40 2.79 2.52
N VAL A 264 -4.80 2.10 3.48
CA VAL A 264 -5.52 1.57 4.65
C VAL A 264 -5.28 2.52 5.83
N ARG A 265 -6.36 3.01 6.44
CA ARG A 265 -6.35 3.89 7.62
C ARG A 265 -6.16 3.06 8.89
N ASP A 266 -4.99 2.44 8.99
CA ASP A 266 -4.54 1.68 10.16
C ASP A 266 -3.28 2.36 10.69
N SER A 267 -3.33 2.87 11.92
CA SER A 267 -2.24 3.63 12.55
C SER A 267 -0.93 2.83 12.68
N ARG A 268 -1.02 1.48 12.67
CA ARG A 268 0.12 0.58 12.78
C ARG A 268 0.56 0.07 11.41
N VAL A 269 -0.38 -0.49 10.64
CA VAL A 269 -0.04 -1.23 9.41
C VAL A 269 -0.07 -0.33 8.17
N GLY A 270 -0.90 0.70 8.14
CA GLY A 270 -1.04 1.59 6.98
C GLY A 270 0.30 2.24 6.57
N PRO A 271 1.03 2.92 7.47
CA PRO A 271 2.36 3.46 7.17
C PRO A 271 3.37 2.38 6.76
N ALA A 272 3.30 1.18 7.37
CA ALA A 272 4.18 0.06 7.01
C ALA A 272 3.95 -0.41 5.57
N LEU A 273 2.71 -0.40 5.08
CA LEU A 273 2.38 -0.70 3.67
C LEU A 273 3.03 0.31 2.72
N GLY A 274 3.04 1.59 3.07
CA GLY A 274 3.71 2.63 2.25
C GLY A 274 5.22 2.42 2.15
N TYR A 275 5.90 2.08 3.26
CA TYR A 275 7.32 1.70 3.21
C TYR A 275 7.54 0.39 2.42
N MET A 276 6.66 -0.59 2.60
CA MET A 276 6.72 -1.88 1.90
C MET A 276 6.60 -1.72 0.39
N ALA A 277 5.68 -0.89 -0.10
CA ALA A 277 5.51 -0.60 -1.53
C ALA A 277 6.79 -0.03 -2.17
N ARG A 278 7.67 0.57 -1.36
CA ARG A 278 8.96 1.12 -1.76
C ARG A 278 10.14 0.19 -1.52
N GLY A 279 9.88 -1.02 -1.02
CA GLY A 279 10.91 -1.99 -0.67
C GLY A 279 11.69 -1.66 0.61
N ALA A 280 11.26 -0.68 1.41
CA ALA A 280 11.89 -0.32 2.67
C ALA A 280 11.43 -1.25 3.81
N PHE A 281 11.73 -2.55 3.67
CA PHE A 281 11.26 -3.60 4.59
C PHE A 281 11.79 -3.42 6.02
N ASP A 282 13.03 -2.99 6.20
CA ASP A 282 13.60 -2.74 7.54
C ASP A 282 12.85 -1.61 8.25
N THR A 283 12.48 -0.56 7.50
CA THR A 283 11.67 0.55 8.00
C THR A 283 10.25 0.09 8.33
N ALA A 284 9.63 -0.72 7.47
CA ALA A 284 8.34 -1.32 7.75
C ALA A 284 8.38 -2.23 9.00
N ALA A 285 9.46 -3.01 9.17
CA ALA A 285 9.66 -3.89 10.33
C ALA A 285 9.77 -3.10 11.63
N ALA A 286 10.40 -1.91 11.63
CA ALA A 286 10.47 -1.06 12.81
C ALA A 286 9.08 -0.59 13.30
N LEU A 287 8.14 -0.33 12.38
CA LEU A 287 6.76 0.03 12.73
C LEU A 287 5.97 -1.16 13.29
N VAL A 288 6.23 -2.33 12.74
CA VAL A 288 5.58 -3.55 13.16
C VAL A 288 6.46 -4.24 14.19
N LYS A 289 6.54 -3.60 15.37
CA LYS A 289 7.37 -4.00 16.52
C LYS A 289 7.24 -5.49 16.86
N ASP A 290 6.07 -6.07 16.60
CA ASP A 290 5.81 -7.50 16.59
C ASP A 290 5.09 -7.91 15.29
N ALA A 291 5.83 -7.98 14.17
CA ALA A 291 5.28 -8.51 12.92
C ALA A 291 4.79 -9.96 13.07
N GLU A 292 5.35 -10.67 14.06
CA GLU A 292 4.82 -11.92 14.59
C GLU A 292 3.44 -11.78 15.24
N GLU A 293 3.19 -10.80 16.13
CA GLU A 293 1.85 -10.57 16.70
C GLU A 293 0.84 -10.22 15.62
N LEU A 294 1.25 -9.39 14.66
CA LEU A 294 0.47 -9.18 13.46
C LEU A 294 0.18 -10.54 12.83
N LEU A 295 1.15 -11.38 12.49
CA LEU A 295 0.89 -12.68 11.88
C LEU A 295 0.01 -13.62 12.74
N TYR A 296 0.08 -13.54 14.07
CA TYR A 296 -0.60 -14.44 15.01
C TYR A 296 -2.02 -14.00 15.38
N ALA A 297 -2.31 -12.70 15.41
CA ALA A 297 -3.61 -12.15 15.84
C ALA A 297 -4.76 -12.33 14.82
N LYS A 298 -4.64 -13.26 13.85
CA LYS A 298 -5.17 -13.05 12.48
C LYS A 298 -6.09 -14.08 11.86
N MET A 299 -6.81 -14.85 12.66
CA MET A 299 -7.99 -15.51 12.10
C MET A 299 -9.06 -14.49 11.64
N GLU A 300 -9.00 -13.23 12.11
CA GLU A 300 -9.98 -12.19 11.77
C GLU A 300 -9.58 -11.28 10.59
N ASN A 301 -8.29 -11.16 10.24
CA ASN A 301 -7.83 -10.27 9.15
C ASN A 301 -6.68 -10.89 8.33
N PRO A 302 -6.98 -11.75 7.33
CA PRO A 302 -5.96 -12.42 6.51
C PRO A 302 -5.08 -11.46 5.69
N LEU A 303 -5.62 -10.32 5.25
CA LEU A 303 -4.90 -9.36 4.42
C LEU A 303 -3.78 -8.67 5.19
N ALA A 304 -4.07 -8.23 6.41
CA ALA A 304 -3.04 -7.75 7.30
C ALA A 304 -1.99 -8.86 7.55
N ALA A 305 -2.38 -10.14 7.60
CA ALA A 305 -1.51 -11.31 7.87
C ALA A 305 -0.41 -11.41 6.86
N VAL A 306 -0.85 -11.39 5.61
CA VAL A 306 0.02 -11.37 4.46
C VAL A 306 0.92 -10.13 4.47
N ALA A 307 0.42 -8.93 4.79
CA ALA A 307 1.26 -7.74 4.90
C ALA A 307 2.38 -7.91 5.94
N GLY A 308 2.06 -8.42 7.14
CA GLY A 308 3.05 -8.73 8.17
C GLY A 308 4.04 -9.80 7.73
N ALA A 309 3.58 -10.83 7.02
CA ALA A 309 4.43 -11.87 6.47
C ALA A 309 5.37 -11.36 5.36
N TYR A 310 4.93 -10.41 4.52
CA TYR A 310 5.81 -9.73 3.57
C TYR A 310 6.91 -8.93 4.27
N VAL A 311 6.58 -8.25 5.37
CA VAL A 311 7.59 -7.55 6.18
C VAL A 311 8.61 -8.54 6.73
N LEU A 312 8.16 -9.61 7.40
CA LEU A 312 9.03 -10.65 7.97
C LEU A 312 9.93 -11.32 6.92
N VAL A 313 9.34 -11.78 5.80
CA VAL A 313 10.09 -12.44 4.72
C VAL A 313 10.98 -11.44 3.97
N GLY A 314 10.59 -10.17 3.91
CA GLY A 314 11.32 -9.10 3.23
C GLY A 314 12.53 -8.59 4.02
N SER A 315 12.43 -8.49 5.35
CA SER A 315 13.52 -8.08 6.24
C SER A 315 14.45 -9.24 6.65
N GLU A 316 14.02 -10.49 6.44
CA GLU A 316 14.83 -11.65 6.79
C GLU A 316 15.93 -11.91 5.74
N LEU A 317 17.18 -11.70 6.15
CA LEU A 317 18.38 -11.87 5.32
C LEU A 317 19.08 -13.22 5.51
N THR A 318 18.60 -14.08 6.42
CA THR A 318 19.21 -15.38 6.72
C THR A 318 18.32 -16.56 6.33
N GLU A 319 18.97 -17.70 6.11
CA GLU A 319 18.32 -18.99 5.81
C GLU A 319 17.84 -19.71 7.08
N ARG A 320 18.04 -19.10 8.26
CA ARG A 320 17.70 -19.73 9.55
C ARG A 320 16.20 -19.95 9.66
N ARG A 321 15.83 -21.09 10.24
CA ARG A 321 14.43 -21.37 10.55
C ARG A 321 13.95 -20.41 11.63
N HIS A 322 12.77 -19.84 11.41
CA HIS A 322 12.10 -18.96 12.36
C HIS A 322 10.80 -19.58 12.88
N ARG A 323 10.33 -19.10 14.03
CA ARG A 323 9.07 -19.57 14.63
C ARG A 323 7.88 -19.27 13.72
N TRP A 324 7.92 -18.14 13.02
CA TRP A 324 6.89 -17.72 12.07
C TRP A 324 6.89 -18.49 10.73
N ASP A 325 7.91 -19.32 10.42
CA ASP A 325 7.91 -20.11 9.17
C ASP A 325 6.69 -21.06 9.10
N ALA A 326 6.30 -21.66 10.24
CA ALA A 326 5.13 -22.54 10.31
C ALA A 326 3.80 -21.79 10.07
N TRP A 327 3.78 -20.49 10.32
CA TRP A 327 2.61 -19.65 10.08
C TRP A 327 2.41 -19.32 8.61
N LEU A 328 3.47 -19.30 7.80
CA LEU A 328 3.30 -19.19 6.35
C LEU A 328 2.54 -20.40 5.78
N ASP A 329 2.77 -21.59 6.33
CA ASP A 329 2.05 -22.81 5.93
C ASP A 329 0.56 -22.73 6.34
N HIS A 330 0.30 -22.18 7.52
CA HIS A 330 -1.05 -21.90 7.98
C HIS A 330 -1.76 -20.90 7.05
N LEU A 331 -1.12 -19.78 6.69
CA LEU A 331 -1.68 -18.81 5.74
C LEU A 331 -1.98 -19.43 4.37
N ARG A 332 -1.07 -20.27 3.87
CA ARG A 332 -1.30 -21.02 2.64
C ARG A 332 -2.53 -21.93 2.77
N ARG A 333 -2.67 -22.71 3.83
CA ARG A 333 -3.74 -23.71 3.94
C ARG A 333 -5.12 -23.14 4.28
N GLU A 334 -5.21 -22.15 5.17
CA GLU A 334 -6.50 -21.62 5.64
C GLU A 334 -7.18 -20.66 4.64
N PHE A 335 -6.39 -19.98 3.79
CA PHE A 335 -6.89 -18.99 2.86
C PHE A 335 -6.60 -19.42 1.41
N ASP A 336 -7.31 -20.45 0.95
CA ASP A 336 -7.21 -21.03 -0.40
C ASP A 336 -7.39 -20.00 -1.54
N TRP A 337 -8.19 -18.96 -1.32
CA TRP A 337 -8.45 -17.87 -2.25
C TRP A 337 -7.34 -16.80 -2.30
N LEU A 338 -6.40 -16.84 -1.36
CA LEU A 338 -5.35 -15.84 -1.21
C LEU A 338 -4.03 -16.40 -1.76
N SER A 339 -3.67 -15.93 -2.95
CA SER A 339 -2.43 -16.30 -3.66
C SER A 339 -1.18 -16.03 -2.81
N ASP A 340 -1.17 -14.88 -2.14
CA ASP A 340 -0.02 -14.38 -1.39
C ASP A 340 0.47 -15.35 -0.29
N GLY A 341 -0.43 -16.11 0.34
CA GLY A 341 -0.06 -17.10 1.35
C GLY A 341 0.79 -18.24 0.78
N SER A 342 0.36 -18.82 -0.35
CA SER A 342 1.15 -19.85 -1.04
C SER A 342 2.45 -19.29 -1.61
N LEU A 343 2.41 -18.06 -2.13
CA LEU A 343 3.58 -17.36 -2.66
C LEU A 343 4.65 -17.14 -1.58
N LEU A 344 4.27 -16.58 -0.43
CA LEU A 344 5.19 -16.31 0.67
C LEU A 344 5.83 -17.59 1.19
N TRP A 345 5.06 -18.67 1.31
CA TRP A 345 5.58 -19.99 1.65
C TRP A 345 6.57 -20.48 0.59
N GLY A 346 6.19 -20.46 -0.69
CA GLY A 346 7.03 -20.90 -1.81
C GLY A 346 8.35 -20.15 -1.88
N MET A 347 8.31 -18.82 -1.78
CA MET A 347 9.50 -17.97 -1.76
C MET A 347 10.42 -18.26 -0.57
N ARG A 348 9.84 -18.50 0.61
CA ARG A 348 10.62 -18.82 1.82
C ARG A 348 11.30 -20.18 1.73
N HIS A 349 10.62 -21.17 1.16
CA HIS A 349 11.21 -22.49 0.88
C HIS A 349 12.27 -22.42 -0.21
N LEU A 350 12.03 -21.67 -1.28
CA LEU A 350 12.99 -21.50 -2.37
C LEU A 350 14.35 -20.98 -1.87
N ARG A 351 14.34 -19.95 -1.02
CA ARG A 351 15.57 -19.38 -0.41
C ARG A 351 16.33 -20.35 0.49
N ARG A 352 15.69 -21.42 0.96
CA ARG A 352 16.25 -22.37 1.94
C ARG A 352 16.42 -23.77 1.36
N ALA A 353 16.11 -23.95 0.09
CA ALA A 353 16.15 -25.24 -0.55
C ALA A 353 17.61 -25.64 -0.79
N HIS A 354 18.00 -26.80 -0.26
CA HIS A 354 19.31 -27.39 -0.48
C HIS A 354 19.19 -28.77 -1.15
N THR A 355 17.97 -29.25 -1.35
CA THR A 355 17.66 -30.52 -1.99
C THR A 355 16.64 -30.33 -3.12
N GLU A 356 16.68 -31.25 -4.07
CA GLU A 356 15.72 -31.30 -5.19
C GLU A 356 14.26 -31.41 -4.70
N THR A 357 14.02 -32.11 -3.60
CA THR A 357 12.68 -32.22 -3.00
C THR A 357 12.19 -30.88 -2.45
N GLU A 358 13.06 -30.10 -1.81
CA GLU A 358 12.73 -28.77 -1.30
C GLU A 358 12.51 -27.77 -2.45
N LEU A 359 13.33 -27.84 -3.50
CA LEU A 359 13.15 -27.03 -4.71
C LEU A 359 11.80 -27.32 -5.37
N ARG A 360 11.44 -28.61 -5.51
CA ARG A 360 10.14 -29.01 -6.05
C ARG A 360 8.98 -28.52 -5.18
N ALA A 361 9.10 -28.61 -3.86
CA ALA A 361 8.07 -28.10 -2.96
C ALA A 361 7.88 -26.59 -3.12
N ALA A 362 8.97 -25.82 -3.23
CA ALA A 362 8.93 -24.39 -3.49
C ALA A 362 8.26 -24.07 -4.84
N ARG A 363 8.65 -24.79 -5.90
CA ARG A 363 8.05 -24.72 -7.24
C ARG A 363 6.55 -24.93 -7.19
N ASP A 364 6.09 -26.02 -6.57
CA ASP A 364 4.68 -26.40 -6.53
C ASP A 364 3.85 -25.35 -5.79
N ALA A 365 4.39 -24.75 -4.74
CA ALA A 365 3.74 -23.66 -4.03
C ALA A 365 3.65 -22.36 -4.84
N LEU A 366 4.62 -22.07 -5.72
CA LEU A 366 4.58 -20.93 -6.63
C LEU A 366 3.56 -21.12 -7.76
N VAL A 367 3.46 -22.33 -8.30
CA VAL A 367 2.42 -22.72 -9.26
C VAL A 367 1.05 -22.63 -8.60
N GLU A 368 0.89 -23.16 -7.39
CA GLU A 368 -0.34 -23.02 -6.62
C GLU A 368 -0.68 -21.54 -6.36
N ALA A 369 0.30 -20.69 -6.02
CA ALA A 369 0.05 -19.27 -5.83
C ALA A 369 -0.52 -18.61 -7.10
N PHE A 370 0.03 -18.95 -8.27
CA PHE A 370 -0.50 -18.47 -9.55
C PHE A 370 -1.94 -18.96 -9.78
N ASP A 371 -2.19 -20.24 -9.51
CA ASP A 371 -3.48 -20.88 -9.78
C ASP A 371 -4.60 -20.36 -8.87
N ARG A 372 -4.27 -19.89 -7.67
CA ARG A 372 -5.20 -19.17 -6.77
C ARG A 372 -5.58 -17.78 -7.26
N GLY A 373 -4.91 -17.28 -8.30
CA GLY A 373 -5.17 -16.00 -8.95
C GLY A 373 -4.14 -14.92 -8.62
N VAL A 374 -4.45 -13.68 -9.00
CA VAL A 374 -3.55 -12.55 -8.88
C VAL A 374 -3.35 -12.19 -7.40
N PRO A 375 -2.11 -11.99 -6.92
CA PRO A 375 -1.86 -11.52 -5.56
C PRO A 375 -2.62 -10.24 -5.21
N VAL A 376 -3.00 -10.05 -3.95
CA VAL A 376 -3.66 -8.80 -3.51
C VAL A 376 -2.66 -7.64 -3.49
N PHE A 377 -1.42 -7.93 -3.11
CA PHE A 377 -0.34 -6.95 -3.04
C PHE A 377 0.47 -6.93 -4.34
N THR A 378 0.84 -5.75 -4.83
CA THR A 378 1.72 -5.60 -6.02
C THR A 378 3.09 -6.25 -5.80
N LEU A 379 3.59 -6.16 -4.57
CA LEU A 379 4.80 -6.86 -4.16
C LEU A 379 4.66 -8.37 -4.39
N GLY A 380 3.49 -8.94 -4.14
CA GLY A 380 3.20 -10.33 -4.44
C GLY A 380 3.34 -10.65 -5.92
N LEU A 381 2.80 -9.81 -6.81
CA LEU A 381 2.96 -10.00 -8.25
C LEU A 381 4.44 -9.98 -8.67
N SER A 382 5.22 -9.03 -8.15
CA SER A 382 6.68 -8.96 -8.41
C SER A 382 7.41 -10.21 -7.91
N ARG A 383 7.10 -10.67 -6.69
CA ARG A 383 7.70 -11.87 -6.11
C ARG A 383 7.30 -13.14 -6.83
N LEU A 384 6.07 -13.24 -7.33
CA LEU A 384 5.62 -14.36 -8.14
C LEU A 384 6.39 -14.45 -9.46
N ILE A 385 6.56 -13.32 -10.15
CA ILE A 385 7.38 -13.24 -11.38
C ILE A 385 8.80 -13.70 -11.09
N HIS A 386 9.42 -13.21 -10.02
CA HIS A 386 10.77 -13.62 -9.65
C HIS A 386 10.83 -15.11 -9.29
N GLY A 387 9.94 -15.61 -8.43
CA GLY A 387 9.92 -17.01 -8.01
C GLY A 387 9.72 -17.98 -9.18
N LEU A 388 8.78 -17.70 -10.09
CA LEU A 388 8.57 -18.53 -11.27
C LEU A 388 9.77 -18.49 -12.24
N SER A 389 10.52 -17.38 -12.27
CA SER A 389 11.71 -17.26 -13.14
C SER A 389 12.90 -18.11 -12.69
N GLU A 390 12.89 -18.63 -11.46
CA GLU A 390 13.91 -19.57 -10.97
C GLU A 390 13.76 -20.98 -11.57
N PHE A 391 12.69 -21.24 -12.34
CA PHE A 391 12.41 -22.53 -13.00
C PHE A 391 12.28 -22.39 -14.52
N PRO A 392 13.34 -21.97 -15.25
CA PRO A 392 13.27 -21.69 -16.68
C PRO A 392 13.07 -22.93 -17.56
N ASP A 393 13.46 -24.11 -17.08
CA ASP A 393 13.34 -25.37 -17.80
C ASP A 393 11.98 -26.07 -17.58
N ASP A 394 11.10 -25.48 -16.75
CA ASP A 394 9.76 -25.99 -16.47
C ASP A 394 8.73 -25.25 -17.35
N PRO A 395 8.14 -25.90 -18.38
CA PRO A 395 7.19 -25.26 -19.28
C PRO A 395 5.95 -24.70 -18.58
N GLU A 396 5.57 -25.31 -17.46
CA GLU A 396 4.41 -24.87 -16.67
C GLU A 396 4.71 -23.54 -15.96
N CYS A 397 5.90 -23.40 -15.38
CA CYS A 397 6.37 -22.15 -14.78
C CYS A 397 6.56 -21.06 -15.82
N VAL A 398 7.14 -21.39 -16.99
CA VAL A 398 7.33 -20.41 -18.09
C VAL A 398 5.99 -19.84 -18.57
N THR A 399 4.99 -20.69 -18.79
CA THR A 399 3.66 -20.24 -19.24
C THR A 399 3.02 -19.28 -18.24
N ARG A 400 3.09 -19.60 -16.94
CA ARG A 400 2.55 -18.76 -15.86
C ARG A 400 3.33 -17.47 -15.69
N LEU A 401 4.66 -17.53 -15.81
CA LEU A 401 5.55 -16.38 -15.77
C LEU A 401 5.19 -15.38 -16.87
N ASP A 402 4.92 -15.84 -18.09
CA ASP A 402 4.53 -14.98 -19.19
C ASP A 402 3.21 -14.26 -18.91
N GLN A 403 2.21 -14.95 -18.40
CA GLN A 403 0.93 -14.32 -18.01
C GLN A 403 1.11 -13.30 -16.88
N ALA A 404 1.92 -13.63 -15.86
CA ALA A 404 2.20 -12.71 -14.75
C ALA A 404 2.93 -11.44 -15.23
N ARG A 405 3.90 -11.59 -16.15
CA ARG A 405 4.60 -10.46 -16.78
C ARG A 405 3.66 -9.60 -17.61
N LEU A 406 2.83 -10.23 -18.45
CA LEU A 406 1.84 -9.53 -19.27
C LEU A 406 0.91 -8.66 -18.41
N LEU A 407 0.43 -9.21 -17.29
CA LEU A 407 -0.40 -8.45 -16.37
C LEU A 407 0.38 -7.35 -15.66
N SER A 408 1.64 -7.58 -15.27
CA SER A 408 2.45 -6.56 -14.61
C SER A 408 2.68 -5.32 -15.46
N TYR A 409 2.65 -5.42 -16.80
CA TYR A 409 2.73 -4.25 -17.68
C TYR A 409 1.48 -3.35 -17.62
N ARG A 410 0.42 -3.82 -16.95
CA ARG A 410 -0.84 -3.12 -16.71
C ARG A 410 -1.02 -2.72 -15.25
N VAL A 411 -0.14 -3.13 -14.35
CA VAL A 411 -0.25 -2.84 -12.92
C VAL A 411 0.65 -1.67 -12.54
N ASP A 412 0.15 -0.74 -11.74
CA ASP A 412 1.00 0.27 -11.10
C ASP A 412 1.77 -0.35 -9.94
N MET A 413 3.04 -0.68 -10.19
CA MET A 413 3.90 -1.34 -9.20
C MET A 413 4.34 -0.44 -8.04
N ARG A 414 3.97 0.86 -8.04
CA ARG A 414 4.25 1.80 -6.94
C ARG A 414 3.20 1.72 -5.84
N GLU A 415 2.01 1.23 -6.16
CA GLU A 415 0.91 1.09 -5.21
C GLU A 415 1.10 -0.16 -4.35
N PRO A 416 0.68 -0.17 -3.08
CA PRO A 416 0.78 -1.36 -2.24
C PRO A 416 -0.15 -2.50 -2.71
N PHE A 417 -1.28 -2.16 -3.35
CA PHE A 417 -2.31 -3.11 -3.78
C PHE A 417 -2.42 -3.16 -5.31
N VAL A 418 -2.79 -4.31 -5.86
CA VAL A 418 -2.89 -4.48 -7.31
C VAL A 418 -4.00 -3.61 -7.89
N ILE A 419 -3.60 -2.67 -8.75
CA ILE A 419 -4.48 -1.83 -9.57
C ILE A 419 -4.15 -2.12 -11.04
N VAL A 420 -5.11 -2.69 -11.76
CA VAL A 420 -4.95 -3.06 -13.17
C VAL A 420 -5.53 -1.96 -14.06
N GLY A 421 -4.68 -1.30 -14.84
CA GLY A 421 -5.08 -0.35 -15.88
C GLY A 421 -5.54 -1.06 -17.14
N LEU A 422 -6.78 -0.80 -17.53
CA LEU A 422 -7.41 -1.36 -18.73
C LEU A 422 -7.25 -0.41 -19.91
N ARG A 423 -7.38 -0.93 -21.14
CA ARG A 423 -7.37 -0.06 -22.32
C ARG A 423 -8.64 0.77 -22.30
N GLY A 424 -8.51 2.09 -22.34
CA GLY A 424 -9.66 2.95 -22.57
C GLY A 424 -10.32 2.64 -23.91
N VAL A 425 -11.64 2.82 -23.96
CA VAL A 425 -12.38 2.86 -25.22
C VAL A 425 -11.73 3.96 -26.09
N PRO A 426 -11.21 3.65 -27.29
CA PRO A 426 -10.87 4.71 -28.23
C PRO A 426 -12.18 5.45 -28.54
N GLN A 427 -12.20 6.76 -28.24
CA GLN A 427 -13.34 7.63 -28.58
C GLN A 427 -13.58 7.67 -30.09
#